data_AF-A0A558DUM2-F1
#
_entry.id   AF-A0A558DUM2-F1
#
_cell.length_a   1.000
_cell.length_b   1.000
_cell.length_c   1.000
_cell.angle_alpha   90.00
_cell.angle_beta   90.00
_cell.angle_gamma   90.00
#
_symmetry.space_group_name_H-M   'P 1'
#
loop_
_entity.id
_entity.type
_entity.pdbx_description
1 polymer ?
#
loop_
_entity_poly.entity_id
_entity_poly.type
_entity_poly.pdbx_seq_one_letter_code
_entity_poly.pdbx_strand_id
1 'polypeptide(L)'
;MAKQLQAFILLGLVSGLICGFGGPLLPDIEWLTNIYPGVVLGLFLFFAGWYVANRNAQKMLPALLVIVSASIIGWRLALKVGGDSGLDDLYLFAVCGAVGAGSVALGLLYAWRIRSGVLLFVLVTMFAGALGGFVFHMIELLTDISSVRSGDVWTIVLFTVWQTLLFVGLSTALRFSSARA
;
A
#
# COMPACT_ATOMS: atom_id res chain seq x y z
N MET A 1 -11.54 14.31 -13.02
CA MET A 1 -10.07 14.17 -12.89
C MET A 1 -9.58 14.41 -11.46
N ALA A 2 -9.79 15.58 -10.85
CA ALA A 2 -9.50 15.83 -9.43
C ALA A 2 -10.28 14.89 -8.49
N LYS A 3 -11.57 14.66 -8.78
CA LYS A 3 -12.45 13.76 -8.02
C LYS A 3 -11.91 12.33 -7.86
N GLN A 4 -11.25 11.79 -8.90
CA GLN A 4 -10.68 10.45 -8.85
C GLN A 4 -9.48 10.40 -7.90
N LEU A 5 -8.54 11.35 -8.02
CA LEU A 5 -7.40 11.42 -7.10
C LEU A 5 -7.83 11.66 -5.65
N GLN A 6 -8.82 12.54 -5.43
CA GLN A 6 -9.40 12.76 -4.10
C GLN A 6 -9.99 11.47 -3.51
N ALA A 7 -10.71 10.68 -4.32
CA ALA A 7 -11.23 9.39 -3.88
C ALA A 7 -10.11 8.39 -3.55
N PHE A 8 -9.06 8.31 -4.36
CA PHE A 8 -7.90 7.48 -4.05
C PHE A 8 -7.18 7.91 -2.75
N ILE A 9 -6.99 9.22 -2.55
CA ILE A 9 -6.42 9.78 -1.30
C ILE A 9 -7.29 9.37 -0.11
N LEU A 10 -8.61 9.56 -0.20
CA LEU A 10 -9.53 9.21 0.88
C LEU A 10 -9.49 7.71 1.18
N LEU A 11 -9.47 6.86 0.15
CA LEU A 11 -9.38 5.40 0.34
C LEU A 11 -8.07 5.02 1.04
N GLY A 12 -6.94 5.59 0.63
CA GLY A 12 -5.65 5.34 1.26
C GLY A 12 -5.56 5.84 2.70
N LEU A 13 -6.18 7.00 3.00
CA LEU A 13 -6.29 7.51 4.37
C LEU A 13 -7.13 6.57 5.25
N VAL A 14 -8.32 6.20 4.78
CA VAL A 14 -9.23 5.34 5.56
C VAL A 14 -8.63 3.95 5.75
N SER A 15 -8.05 3.34 4.72
CA SER A 15 -7.43 2.04 4.82
C SER A 15 -6.21 2.06 5.73
N GLY A 16 -5.42 3.13 5.68
CA GLY A 16 -4.30 3.36 6.57
C GLY A 16 -4.71 3.54 8.04
N LEU A 17 -5.76 4.32 8.32
CA LEU A 17 -6.30 4.48 9.67
C LEU A 17 -6.84 3.16 10.22
N ILE A 18 -7.60 2.41 9.42
CA ILE A 18 -8.10 1.08 9.81
C ILE A 18 -6.92 0.16 10.18
N CYS A 19 -5.87 0.11 9.35
CA CYS A 19 -4.68 -0.68 9.68
C CYS A 19 -3.98 -0.19 10.95
N GLY A 20 -3.86 1.12 11.10
CA GLY A 20 -3.27 1.79 12.27
C GLY A 20 -3.96 1.44 13.58
N PHE A 21 -5.28 1.58 13.62
CA PHE A 21 -6.10 1.27 14.79
C PHE A 21 -6.25 -0.23 15.05
N GLY A 22 -5.89 -1.08 14.09
CA GLY A 22 -5.91 -2.53 14.28
C GLY A 22 -4.95 -3.02 15.37
N GLY A 23 -3.80 -2.35 15.55
CA GLY A 23 -2.85 -2.67 16.62
C GLY A 23 -3.49 -2.64 18.02
N PRO A 24 -4.07 -1.50 18.45
CA PRO A 24 -4.68 -1.38 19.78
C PRO A 24 -6.02 -2.12 19.94
N LEU A 25 -6.73 -2.44 18.85
CA LEU A 25 -8.09 -2.97 18.91
C LEU A 25 -8.21 -4.47 18.65
N LEU A 26 -7.23 -5.09 17.97
CA LEU A 26 -7.25 -6.52 17.68
C LEU A 26 -6.63 -7.34 18.81
N PRO A 27 -7.11 -8.56 19.05
CA PRO A 27 -6.46 -9.47 19.98
C PRO A 27 -5.03 -9.75 19.50
N ASP A 28 -4.09 -9.84 20.45
CA ASP A 28 -2.67 -10.06 20.19
C ASP A 28 -2.41 -11.50 19.71
N ILE A 29 -2.76 -11.73 18.46
CA ILE A 29 -2.65 -13.01 17.77
C ILE A 29 -1.73 -12.80 16.57
N GLU A 30 -0.52 -13.36 16.64
CA GLU A 30 0.57 -13.11 15.69
C GLU A 30 0.16 -13.31 14.22
N TRP A 31 -0.62 -14.35 13.90
CA TRP A 31 -1.03 -14.57 12.51
C TRP A 31 -2.01 -13.50 12.03
N LEU A 32 -2.87 -12.99 12.91
CA LEU A 32 -3.88 -11.99 12.60
C LEU A 32 -3.21 -10.64 12.37
N THR A 33 -2.32 -10.22 13.27
CA THR A 33 -1.57 -8.96 13.15
C THR A 33 -0.68 -8.94 11.90
N ASN A 34 -0.18 -10.09 11.47
CA ASN A 34 0.64 -10.22 10.26
C ASN A 34 -0.15 -10.20 8.94
N ILE A 35 -1.41 -10.61 8.94
CA ILE A 35 -2.22 -10.75 7.72
C ILE A 35 -3.18 -9.58 7.55
N TYR A 36 -3.72 -9.08 8.66
CA TYR A 36 -4.75 -8.04 8.71
C TYR A 36 -4.44 -6.82 7.82
N PRO A 37 -3.24 -6.20 7.88
CA PRO A 37 -3.01 -5.00 7.10
C PRO A 37 -3.01 -5.24 5.59
N GLY A 38 -2.48 -6.39 5.16
CA GLY A 38 -2.52 -6.81 3.76
C GLY A 38 -3.94 -7.08 3.27
N VAL A 39 -4.80 -7.64 4.12
CA VAL A 39 -6.22 -7.87 3.79
C VAL A 39 -6.96 -6.54 3.61
N VAL A 40 -6.83 -5.62 4.57
CA VAL A 40 -7.46 -4.29 4.50
C VAL A 40 -7.00 -3.55 3.25
N LEU A 41 -5.68 -3.50 3.01
CA LEU A 41 -5.14 -2.87 1.81
C LEU A 41 -5.72 -3.50 0.53
N GLY A 42 -5.74 -4.83 0.43
CA GLY A 42 -6.26 -5.54 -0.73
C GLY A 42 -7.74 -5.29 -1.01
N LEU A 43 -8.57 -5.21 0.03
CA LEU A 43 -9.99 -4.88 -0.10
C LEU A 43 -10.18 -3.47 -0.65
N PHE A 44 -9.48 -2.48 -0.09
CA PHE A 44 -9.59 -1.10 -0.55
C PHE A 44 -9.05 -0.92 -1.96
N LEU A 45 -7.99 -1.63 -2.34
CA LEU A 45 -7.48 -1.64 -3.72
C LEU A 45 -8.50 -2.23 -4.69
N PHE A 46 -9.13 -3.35 -4.34
CA PHE A 46 -10.19 -3.96 -5.16
C PHE A 46 -11.34 -2.98 -5.38
N PHE A 47 -11.84 -2.34 -4.31
CA PHE A 47 -12.92 -1.36 -4.41
C PHE A 47 -12.51 -0.08 -5.14
N ALA A 48 -11.27 0.38 -4.99
CA ALA A 48 -10.75 1.50 -5.77
C ALA A 48 -10.75 1.20 -7.27
N GLY A 49 -10.31 0.00 -7.65
CA GLY A 49 -10.38 -0.46 -9.04
C GLY A 49 -11.79 -0.45 -9.57
N TRP A 50 -12.69 -1.09 -8.82
CA TRP A 50 -14.06 -1.31 -9.25
C TRP A 50 -14.88 -0.02 -9.29
N TYR A 51 -14.97 0.70 -8.17
CA TYR A 51 -15.87 1.85 -8.03
C TYR A 51 -15.25 3.17 -8.49
N VAL A 52 -13.93 3.35 -8.33
CA VAL A 52 -13.28 4.64 -8.63
C VAL A 52 -12.62 4.64 -10.00
N ALA A 53 -11.96 3.54 -10.39
CA ALA A 53 -11.29 3.42 -11.68
C ALA A 53 -12.14 2.74 -12.76
N ASN A 54 -13.37 2.31 -12.44
CA ASN A 54 -14.30 1.60 -13.33
C ASN A 54 -13.63 0.40 -14.06
N ARG A 55 -12.76 -0.32 -13.35
CA ARG A 55 -12.09 -1.52 -13.84
C ARG A 55 -12.91 -2.74 -13.45
N ASN A 56 -13.65 -3.29 -14.41
CA ASN A 56 -14.39 -4.53 -14.22
C ASN A 56 -13.51 -5.74 -14.52
N ALA A 57 -13.29 -6.58 -13.51
CA ALA A 57 -12.77 -7.92 -13.71
C ALA A 57 -13.87 -8.83 -14.28
N GLN A 58 -13.52 -9.69 -15.24
CA GLN A 58 -14.47 -10.67 -15.78
C GLN A 58 -14.99 -11.64 -14.71
N LYS A 59 -14.17 -11.92 -13.69
CA LYS A 59 -14.53 -12.74 -12.53
C LYS A 59 -14.11 -11.98 -11.27
N MET A 60 -15.09 -11.43 -10.55
CA MET A 60 -14.83 -10.53 -9.42
C MET A 60 -14.14 -11.24 -8.25
N LEU A 61 -14.57 -12.46 -7.92
CA LEU A 61 -14.00 -13.21 -6.79
C LEU A 61 -12.51 -13.58 -7.00
N PRO A 62 -12.09 -14.18 -8.14
CA PRO A 62 -10.67 -14.41 -8.40
C PRO A 62 -9.83 -13.13 -8.40
N ALA A 63 -10.35 -12.02 -8.94
CA ALA A 63 -9.65 -10.74 -8.91
C ALA A 63 -9.45 -10.25 -7.47
N LEU A 64 -10.49 -10.33 -6.63
CA LEU A 64 -10.39 -10.01 -5.21
C LEU A 64 -9.34 -10.87 -4.51
N LEU A 65 -9.40 -12.19 -4.69
CA LEU A 65 -8.45 -13.12 -4.06
C LEU A 65 -7.00 -12.80 -4.46
N VAL A 66 -6.74 -12.56 -5.75
CA VAL A 66 -5.39 -12.23 -6.23
C VAL A 66 -4.90 -10.90 -5.63
N ILE A 67 -5.74 -9.87 -5.61
CA ILE A 67 -5.35 -8.55 -5.07
C ILE A 67 -5.07 -8.66 -3.57
N VAL A 68 -5.91 -9.37 -2.81
CA VAL A 68 -5.73 -9.59 -1.38
C VAL A 68 -4.46 -10.40 -1.11
N SER A 69 -4.25 -11.51 -1.81
CA SER A 69 -3.03 -12.32 -1.65
C SER A 69 -1.76 -11.53 -1.99
N ALA A 70 -1.76 -10.77 -3.09
CA ALA A 70 -0.64 -9.92 -3.47
C ALA A 70 -0.38 -8.81 -2.43
N SER A 71 -1.44 -8.26 -1.82
CA SER A 71 -1.32 -7.25 -0.77
C SER A 71 -0.77 -7.84 0.53
N ILE A 72 -1.17 -9.06 0.91
CA ILE A 72 -0.58 -9.78 2.04
C ILE A 72 0.90 -10.06 1.81
N ILE A 73 1.27 -10.57 0.62
CA ILE A 73 2.67 -10.84 0.27
C ILE A 73 3.47 -9.54 0.30
N GLY A 74 2.97 -8.49 -0.36
CA GLY A 74 3.63 -7.19 -0.44
C GLY A 74 3.84 -6.57 0.93
N TRP A 75 2.83 -6.62 1.80
CA TRP A 75 2.92 -6.18 3.19
C TRP A 75 4.03 -6.90 3.96
N ARG A 76 4.07 -8.24 3.88
CA ARG A 76 5.07 -9.03 4.58
C ARG A 76 6.48 -8.76 4.06
N LEU A 77 6.64 -8.57 2.75
CA LEU A 77 7.92 -8.18 2.17
C LEU A 77 8.36 -6.79 2.64
N ALA A 78 7.42 -5.85 2.78
CA ALA A 78 7.72 -4.49 3.20
C ALA A 78 8.12 -4.41 4.69
N LEU A 79 7.34 -5.02 5.59
CA LEU A 79 7.56 -4.88 7.04
C LEU A 79 8.37 -5.99 7.69
N LYS A 80 8.17 -7.25 7.31
CA LYS A 80 8.92 -8.33 7.97
C LYS A 80 10.39 -8.27 7.55
N VAL A 81 10.65 -8.08 6.26
CA VAL A 81 12.04 -8.01 5.78
C VAL A 81 12.68 -6.66 6.11
N GLY A 82 11.94 -5.54 5.97
CA GLY A 82 12.46 -4.20 6.23
C GLY A 82 12.49 -3.78 7.70
N GLY A 83 11.60 -4.32 8.53
CA GLY A 83 11.54 -4.03 9.97
C GLY A 83 12.52 -4.89 10.79
N ASP A 84 12.62 -6.20 10.47
CA ASP A 84 13.50 -7.12 11.21
C ASP A 84 15.00 -6.84 10.95
N SER A 85 15.32 -6.12 9.87
CA SER A 85 16.69 -5.71 9.53
C SER A 85 17.15 -4.43 10.23
N GLY A 86 16.28 -3.80 11.03
CA GLY A 86 16.52 -2.53 11.70
C GLY A 86 16.14 -1.34 10.80
N LEU A 87 15.20 -0.52 11.27
CA LEU A 87 14.71 0.70 10.62
C LEU A 87 15.79 1.79 10.39
N ASP A 88 17.03 1.54 10.84
CA ASP A 88 18.16 2.46 10.72
C ASP A 88 18.75 2.43 9.28
N ASP A 89 18.44 1.41 8.48
CA ASP A 89 18.78 1.35 7.06
C ASP A 89 17.62 1.85 6.19
N LEU A 90 17.54 3.18 6.05
CA LEU A 90 16.58 3.88 5.18
C LEU A 90 16.53 3.29 3.77
N TYR A 91 17.68 2.92 3.22
CA TYR A 91 17.77 2.38 1.87
C TYR A 91 17.06 1.03 1.82
N LEU A 92 17.33 0.14 2.78
CA LEU A 92 16.70 -1.17 2.85
C LEU A 92 15.18 -1.07 3.08
N PHE A 93 14.73 -0.16 3.94
CA PHE A 93 13.31 0.06 4.20
C PHE A 93 12.58 0.58 2.95
N ALA A 94 13.17 1.53 2.22
CA ALA A 94 12.64 2.02 0.96
C ALA A 94 12.60 0.92 -0.12
N VAL A 95 13.64 0.08 -0.21
CA VAL A 95 13.69 -1.07 -1.13
C VAL A 95 12.60 -2.08 -0.79
N CYS A 96 12.43 -2.44 0.48
CA CYS A 96 11.37 -3.36 0.91
C CYS A 96 9.99 -2.79 0.59
N GLY A 97 9.79 -1.49 0.77
CA GLY A 97 8.58 -0.80 0.34
C GLY A 97 8.32 -0.86 -1.17
N ALA A 98 9.36 -0.65 -1.98
CA ALA A 98 9.26 -0.80 -3.43
C ALA A 98 8.90 -2.23 -3.84
N VAL A 99 9.55 -3.23 -3.26
CA VAL A 99 9.29 -4.65 -3.53
C VAL A 99 7.86 -5.02 -3.13
N GLY A 100 7.42 -4.58 -1.95
CA GLY A 100 6.06 -4.80 -1.47
C GLY A 100 5.00 -4.20 -2.40
N ALA A 101 5.19 -2.94 -2.79
CA ALA A 101 4.33 -2.27 -3.76
C ALA A 101 4.41 -2.88 -5.17
N GLY A 102 5.55 -3.45 -5.55
CA GLY A 102 5.71 -4.23 -6.78
C GLY A 102 4.84 -5.49 -6.78
N SER A 103 4.80 -6.22 -5.66
CA SER A 103 3.89 -7.37 -5.50
C SER A 103 2.43 -6.97 -5.69
N VAL A 104 2.01 -5.87 -5.05
CA VAL A 104 0.68 -5.29 -5.22
C VAL A 104 0.41 -4.94 -6.68
N ALA A 105 1.36 -4.26 -7.34
CA ALA A 105 1.22 -3.87 -8.75
C ALA A 105 0.99 -5.09 -9.66
N LEU A 106 1.74 -6.18 -9.47
CA LEU A 106 1.55 -7.42 -10.24
C LEU A 106 0.16 -8.03 -10.02
N GLY A 107 -0.31 -8.05 -8.77
CA GLY A 107 -1.68 -8.49 -8.44
C GLY A 107 -2.75 -7.67 -9.16
N LEU A 108 -2.59 -6.34 -9.17
CA LEU A 108 -3.49 -5.41 -9.87
C LEU A 108 -3.45 -5.59 -11.39
N LEU A 109 -2.26 -5.72 -11.99
CA LEU A 109 -2.08 -5.96 -13.42
C LEU A 109 -2.81 -7.24 -13.85
N TYR A 110 -2.67 -8.32 -13.08
CA TYR A 110 -3.35 -9.58 -13.33
C TYR A 110 -4.87 -9.45 -13.18
N ALA A 111 -5.32 -8.91 -12.04
CA ALA A 111 -6.74 -8.83 -11.69
C ALA A 111 -7.54 -7.91 -12.64
N TRP A 112 -6.95 -6.79 -13.07
CA TRP A 112 -7.59 -5.81 -13.95
C TRP A 112 -7.16 -5.91 -15.42
N ARG A 113 -6.32 -6.89 -15.76
CA ARG A 113 -5.82 -7.15 -17.12
C ARG A 113 -5.24 -5.91 -17.80
N ILE A 114 -4.47 -5.12 -17.06
CA ILE A 114 -3.79 -3.94 -17.62
C ILE A 114 -2.70 -4.43 -18.56
N ARG A 115 -2.84 -4.14 -19.87
CA ARG A 115 -1.88 -4.56 -20.91
C ARG A 115 -1.03 -3.44 -21.47
N SER A 116 -1.47 -2.19 -21.33
CA SER A 116 -0.74 -1.00 -21.80
C SER A 116 -0.12 -0.23 -20.63
N GLY A 117 1.07 0.32 -20.85
CA GLY A 117 1.78 1.09 -19.83
C GLY A 117 2.20 0.26 -18.60
N VAL A 118 2.33 -1.07 -18.75
CA VAL A 118 2.67 -2.01 -17.66
C VAL A 118 3.94 -1.59 -16.91
N LEU A 119 5.02 -1.32 -17.64
CA LEU A 119 6.29 -0.91 -17.02
C LEU A 119 6.12 0.37 -16.19
N LEU A 120 5.47 1.39 -16.76
CA LEU A 120 5.23 2.65 -16.06
C LEU A 120 4.34 2.46 -14.82
N PHE A 121 3.31 1.61 -14.94
CA PHE A 121 2.41 1.29 -13.84
C PHE A 121 3.17 0.67 -12.66
N VAL A 122 4.02 -0.32 -12.95
CA VAL A 122 4.87 -0.96 -11.95
C VAL A 122 5.84 0.05 -11.34
N LEU A 123 6.58 0.80 -12.16
CA LEU A 123 7.57 1.77 -11.68
C LEU A 123 6.95 2.84 -10.76
N VAL A 124 5.81 3.42 -11.15
CA VAL A 124 5.13 4.44 -10.33
C VAL A 124 4.62 3.84 -9.02
N THR A 125 4.08 2.63 -9.06
CA THR A 125 3.56 1.96 -7.85
C THR A 125 4.70 1.58 -6.90
N MET A 126 5.80 1.02 -7.43
CA MET A 126 7.00 0.73 -6.66
C MET A 126 7.63 2.00 -6.07
N PHE A 127 7.69 3.08 -6.84
CA PHE A 127 8.18 4.37 -6.36
C PHE A 127 7.32 4.90 -5.21
N ALA A 128 6.00 4.81 -5.32
CA ALA A 128 5.10 5.19 -4.21
C ALA A 128 5.34 4.33 -2.95
N GLY A 129 5.61 3.04 -3.12
CA GLY A 129 6.01 2.14 -2.05
C GLY A 129 7.31 2.57 -1.36
N ALA A 130 8.36 2.88 -2.13
CA ALA A 130 9.62 3.40 -1.60
C ALA A 130 9.46 4.76 -0.91
N LEU A 131 8.67 5.66 -1.52
CA LEU A 131 8.40 6.98 -0.99
C LEU A 131 7.70 6.92 0.37
N GLY A 132 6.80 5.94 0.58
CA GLY A 132 6.20 5.69 1.88
C GLY A 132 7.23 5.42 2.98
N GLY A 133 8.21 4.55 2.69
CA GLY A 133 9.32 4.29 3.61
C GLY A 133 10.21 5.52 3.85
N PHE A 134 10.51 6.27 2.79
CA PHE A 134 11.32 7.48 2.88
C PHE A 134 10.66 8.59 3.71
N VAL A 135 9.41 8.93 3.40
CA VAL A 135 8.65 9.98 4.11
C VAL A 135 8.52 9.62 5.57
N PHE A 136 8.29 8.35 5.87
CA PHE A 136 8.19 7.87 7.24
C PHE A 136 9.48 8.08 8.04
N HIS A 137 10.63 7.68 7.50
CA HIS A 137 11.93 7.89 8.15
C HIS A 137 12.26 9.38 8.31
N MET A 138 11.88 10.23 7.34
CA MET A 138 12.03 11.68 7.49
C MET A 138 11.16 12.25 8.62
N ILE A 139 9.94 11.74 8.81
CA ILE A 139 9.09 12.12 9.94
C ILE A 139 9.78 11.72 11.26
N GLU A 140 10.31 10.51 11.36
CA GLU A 140 11.06 10.04 12.53
C GLU A 140 12.21 11.00 12.87
N LEU A 141 13.03 11.34 11.86
CA LEU A 141 14.21 12.18 12.02
C LEU A 141 13.87 13.63 12.39
N LEU A 142 12.77 14.18 11.87
CA LEU A 142 12.38 15.59 12.11
C LEU A 142 11.65 15.79 13.44
N THR A 143 10.94 14.77 13.91
CA THR A 143 10.06 14.89 15.08
C THR A 143 10.71 14.35 16.35
N ASP A 144 11.85 13.66 16.22
CA ASP A 144 12.50 12.93 17.31
C ASP A 144 11.52 12.04 18.10
N ILE A 145 10.47 11.57 17.40
CA ILE A 145 9.46 10.62 17.88
C ILE A 145 10.08 9.21 18.06
N SER A 146 11.41 9.12 18.07
CA SER A 146 12.21 7.96 18.47
C SER A 146 11.81 7.40 19.84
N SER A 147 11.23 8.23 20.74
CA SER A 147 10.66 7.81 22.03
C SER A 147 9.28 7.14 21.96
N VAL A 148 8.60 7.17 20.81
CA VAL A 148 7.28 6.54 20.54
C VAL A 148 7.44 5.29 19.66
N ARG A 149 8.65 4.73 19.58
CA ARG A 149 8.96 3.47 18.85
C ARG A 149 8.11 2.27 19.31
N SER A 150 7.37 2.42 20.42
CA SER A 150 6.47 1.42 21.03
C SER A 150 4.99 1.82 21.09
N GLY A 151 4.58 2.97 20.54
CA GLY A 151 3.22 3.49 20.73
C GLY A 151 2.27 3.25 19.55
N ASP A 152 0.99 3.02 19.83
CA ASP A 152 -0.08 2.89 18.82
C ASP A 152 -0.11 4.02 17.78
N VAL A 153 0.30 5.23 18.19
CA VAL A 153 0.41 6.42 17.33
C VAL A 153 1.40 6.22 16.19
N TRP A 154 2.54 5.56 16.46
CA TRP A 154 3.58 5.27 15.47
C TRP A 154 3.05 4.40 14.33
N THR A 155 2.36 3.32 14.71
CA THR A 155 1.71 2.39 13.79
C THR A 155 0.64 3.10 12.95
N ILE A 156 -0.16 3.97 13.56
CA ILE A 156 -1.20 4.75 12.85
C ILE A 156 -0.59 5.66 11.78
N VAL A 157 0.47 6.41 12.12
CA VAL A 157 1.13 7.32 11.17
C VAL A 157 1.73 6.54 10.02
N LEU A 158 2.47 5.45 10.31
CA LEU A 158 3.09 4.60 9.31
C LEU A 158 2.09 4.11 8.27
N PHE A 159 1.02 3.46 8.72
CA PHE A 159 0.02 2.90 7.81
C PHE A 159 -0.72 3.95 7.01
N THR A 160 -1.06 5.08 7.66
CA THR A 160 -1.78 6.17 7.01
C THR A 160 -0.95 6.79 5.90
N VAL A 161 0.31 7.12 6.16
CA VAL A 161 1.21 7.70 5.15
C VAL A 161 1.44 6.72 4.01
N TRP A 162 1.79 5.48 4.32
CA TRP A 162 2.19 4.50 3.31
C TRP A 162 1.05 4.14 2.36
N GLN A 163 -0.13 3.86 2.92
CA GLN A 163 -1.29 3.52 2.10
C GLN A 163 -1.77 4.73 1.30
N THR A 164 -1.80 5.93 1.88
CA THR A 164 -2.16 7.14 1.12
C THR A 164 -1.25 7.35 -0.08
N LEU A 165 0.06 7.25 0.10
CA LEU A 165 1.03 7.40 -1.00
C LEU A 165 0.87 6.31 -2.06
N LEU A 166 0.65 5.06 -1.66
CA LEU A 166 0.40 3.97 -2.59
C LEU A 166 -0.84 4.22 -3.46
N PHE A 167 -1.94 4.69 -2.86
CA PHE A 167 -3.16 5.02 -3.61
C PHE A 167 -2.98 6.23 -4.54
N VAL A 168 -2.23 7.25 -4.10
CA VAL A 168 -1.85 8.39 -4.97
C VAL A 168 -1.02 7.91 -6.16
N GLY A 169 -0.04 7.04 -5.91
CA GLY A 169 0.78 6.40 -6.93
C GLY A 169 -0.08 5.62 -7.93
N LEU A 170 -1.01 4.80 -7.43
CA LEU A 170 -1.92 4.01 -8.26
C LEU A 170 -2.84 4.89 -9.13
N SER A 171 -3.45 5.93 -8.56
CA SER A 171 -4.24 6.92 -9.32
C SER A 171 -3.40 7.55 -10.44
N THR A 172 -2.14 7.88 -10.15
CA THR A 172 -1.21 8.48 -11.11
C THR A 172 -0.83 7.49 -12.21
N ALA A 173 -0.50 6.26 -11.86
CA ALA A 173 -0.17 5.18 -12.77
C ALA A 173 -1.32 4.87 -13.75
N LEU A 174 -2.56 4.80 -13.25
CA LEU A 174 -3.76 4.54 -14.05
C LEU A 174 -4.03 5.66 -15.05
N ARG A 175 -3.74 6.92 -14.71
CA ARG A 175 -3.87 8.06 -15.63
C ARG A 175 -2.94 7.91 -16.83
N PHE A 176 -1.67 7.60 -16.58
CA PHE A 176 -0.70 7.46 -17.66
C PHE A 176 -0.91 6.21 -18.53
N SER A 177 -1.40 5.12 -17.95
CA SER A 177 -1.76 3.91 -18.71
C SER A 177 -2.96 4.16 -19.64
N SER A 178 -3.94 4.96 -19.18
CA SER A 178 -5.14 5.28 -19.98
C SER A 178 -4.88 6.31 -21.08
N ALA A 179 -3.91 7.21 -20.90
CA ALA A 179 -3.55 8.21 -21.92
C ALA A 179 -2.76 7.64 -23.11
N ARG A 180 -2.30 6.39 -23.03
CA ARG A 180 -1.53 5.71 -24.08
C ARG A 180 -2.28 4.55 -24.74
N ALA A 181 -3.55 4.34 -24.40
CA ALA A 181 -4.44 3.34 -25.00
C ALA A 181 -5.36 4.01 -26.02
#